data_AF-A0A3S1UUR8-F1
#
_entry.id   AF-A0A3S1UUR8-F1
#
_cell.length_a   1.000
_cell.length_b   1.000
_cell.length_c   1.000
_cell.angle_alpha   90.00
_cell.angle_beta   90.00
_cell.angle_gamma   90.00
#
_symmetry.space_group_name_H-M   'P 1'
#
loop_
_entity.id
_entity.type
_entity.pdbx_description
1 polymer ?
#
loop_
_entity_poly.entity_id
_entity_poly.type
_entity_poly.pdbx_seq_one_letter_code
_entity_poly.pdbx_strand_id
1 'polypeptide(L)'
;VRQVRRVVTGALEIARAQKVIGSSLEAVPVVTINDAALEAAISDVDMAEMAITSDLVIAHGEAPAGAFAIDDVRGVAVVVEKAEDRGLLKCARSWRYTADVGQDPEFPDVSARDAAVLHELKALGRL
;
A
#
# COMPACT_ATOMS: atom_id res chain seq x y z
N VAL A 1 16.00 -3.57 -1.97
CA VAL A 1 14.81 -3.18 -2.78
C VAL A 1 14.21 -4.26 -3.69
N ARG A 2 14.80 -4.61 -4.85
CA ARG A 2 14.13 -5.44 -5.89
C ARG A 2 13.62 -6.80 -5.40
N GLN A 3 14.37 -7.45 -4.50
CA GLN A 3 13.99 -8.75 -3.94
C GLN A 3 12.74 -8.64 -3.06
N VAL A 4 12.68 -7.66 -2.14
CA VAL A 4 11.50 -7.43 -1.29
C VAL A 4 10.28 -7.11 -2.15
N ARG A 5 10.43 -6.21 -3.13
CA ARG A 5 9.36 -5.88 -4.08
C ARG A 5 8.82 -7.13 -4.80
N ARG A 6 9.71 -8.05 -5.23
CA ARG A 6 9.31 -9.30 -5.88
C ARG A 6 8.39 -10.15 -5.00
N VAL A 7 8.69 -10.28 -3.71
CA VAL A 7 7.85 -11.04 -2.77
C VAL A 7 6.50 -10.35 -2.57
N VAL A 8 6.48 -9.03 -2.39
CA VAL A 8 5.24 -8.25 -2.27
C VAL A 8 4.37 -8.40 -3.51
N THR A 9 4.93 -8.24 -4.71
CA THR A 9 4.15 -8.42 -5.95
C THR A 9 3.62 -9.82 -6.11
N GLY A 10 4.38 -10.85 -5.71
CA GLY A 10 3.89 -12.24 -5.72
C GLY A 10 2.68 -12.43 -4.80
N ALA A 11 2.73 -11.87 -3.59
CA ALA A 11 1.60 -11.91 -2.66
C ALA A 11 0.37 -11.19 -3.22
N LEU A 12 0.55 -10.04 -3.88
CA LEU A 12 -0.53 -9.30 -4.54
C LEU A 12 -1.18 -10.10 -5.68
N GLU A 13 -0.39 -10.83 -6.49
CA GLU A 13 -0.97 -11.68 -7.54
C GLU A 13 -1.80 -12.82 -6.95
N ILE A 14 -1.35 -13.44 -5.85
CA ILE A 14 -2.14 -14.47 -5.15
C ILE A 14 -3.45 -13.88 -4.60
N ALA A 15 -3.39 -12.69 -3.99
CA ALA A 15 -4.58 -12.01 -3.48
C ALA A 15 -5.59 -11.66 -4.59
N ARG A 16 -5.12 -11.24 -5.77
CA ARG A 16 -5.97 -11.04 -6.95
C ARG A 16 -6.58 -12.34 -7.48
N ALA A 17 -5.77 -13.40 -7.58
CA ALA A 17 -6.26 -14.71 -8.01
C ALA A 17 -7.35 -15.26 -7.08
N GLN A 18 -7.23 -14.98 -5.78
CA GLN A 18 -8.22 -15.33 -4.76
C GLN A 18 -9.40 -14.34 -4.69
N LYS A 19 -9.42 -13.29 -5.52
CA LYS A 19 -10.44 -12.22 -5.55
C LYS A 19 -10.57 -11.45 -4.22
N VAL A 20 -9.51 -11.43 -3.42
CA VAL A 20 -9.45 -10.63 -2.19
C VAL A 20 -9.40 -9.14 -2.56
N ILE A 21 -8.57 -8.78 -3.55
CA ILE A 21 -8.42 -7.41 -4.08
C ILE A 21 -8.64 -7.38 -5.58
N GLY A 22 -9.12 -6.26 -6.12
CA GLY A 22 -9.20 -5.98 -7.56
C GLY A 22 -7.93 -5.30 -8.08
N SER A 23 -7.43 -4.29 -7.37
CA SER A 23 -6.23 -3.53 -7.70
C SER A 23 -5.20 -3.58 -6.56
N SER A 24 -3.93 -3.28 -6.85
CA SER A 24 -2.91 -3.17 -5.77
C SER A 24 -3.19 -2.02 -4.81
N LEU A 25 -3.92 -0.99 -5.24
CA LEU A 25 -4.30 0.13 -4.36
C LEU A 25 -5.30 -0.29 -3.28
N GLU A 26 -6.06 -1.36 -3.48
CA GLU A 26 -6.94 -1.92 -2.44
C GLU A 26 -6.18 -2.71 -1.37
N ALA A 27 -4.87 -2.93 -1.55
CA ALA A 27 -4.05 -3.73 -0.65
C ALA A 27 -3.21 -2.88 0.30
N VAL A 28 -3.01 -3.42 1.50
CA VAL A 28 -1.98 -3.03 2.46
C VAL A 28 -1.13 -4.27 2.76
N PRO A 29 0.02 -4.44 2.08
CA PRO A 29 0.92 -5.54 2.39
C PRO A 29 1.53 -5.35 3.77
N VAL A 30 1.47 -6.40 4.59
CA VAL A 30 2.22 -6.50 5.84
C VAL A 30 3.42 -7.40 5.56
N VAL A 31 4.60 -6.79 5.53
CA VAL A 31 5.86 -7.43 5.15
C VAL A 31 6.65 -7.73 6.42
N THR A 32 6.73 -9.01 6.78
CA THR A 32 7.63 -9.48 7.84
C THR A 32 9.02 -9.68 7.27
N ILE A 33 10.03 -9.00 7.82
CA ILE A 33 11.43 -9.11 7.40
C ILE A 33 12.30 -9.58 8.55
N ASN A 34 13.01 -10.69 8.35
CA ASN A 34 13.92 -11.31 9.30
C ASN A 34 15.37 -11.37 8.77
N ASP A 35 15.64 -10.74 7.62
CA ASP A 35 16.99 -10.56 7.06
C ASP A 35 17.41 -9.08 7.19
N ALA A 36 18.41 -8.83 8.03
CA ALA A 36 18.86 -7.47 8.33
C ALA A 36 19.45 -6.74 7.12
N ALA A 37 20.04 -7.46 6.15
CA ALA A 37 20.58 -6.85 4.95
C ALA A 37 19.47 -6.41 3.99
N LEU A 38 18.40 -7.21 3.87
CA LEU A 38 17.22 -6.82 3.09
C LEU A 38 16.48 -5.65 3.72
N GLU A 39 16.35 -5.62 5.04
CA GLU A 39 15.75 -4.52 5.79
C GLU A 39 16.53 -3.21 5.60
N ALA A 40 17.84 -3.24 5.82
CA ALA A 40 18.71 -2.08 5.57
C ALA A 40 18.63 -1.61 4.10
N ALA A 41 18.45 -2.53 3.15
CA ALA A 41 18.34 -2.21 1.73
C ALA A 41 16.98 -1.63 1.30
N ILE A 42 16.03 -1.43 2.23
CA ILE A 42 14.74 -0.77 1.96
C ILE A 42 14.41 0.34 2.97
N SER A 43 15.27 0.62 3.94
CA SER A 43 14.96 1.50 5.07
C SER A 43 14.66 2.95 4.67
N ASP A 44 15.20 3.39 3.53
CA ASP A 44 15.03 4.72 2.96
C ASP A 44 14.10 4.73 1.72
N VAL A 45 13.41 3.62 1.45
CA VAL A 45 12.58 3.44 0.26
C VAL A 45 11.11 3.38 0.62
N ASP A 46 10.29 4.19 -0.04
CA ASP A 46 8.84 4.04 0.01
C ASP A 46 8.42 2.74 -0.70
N MET A 47 8.28 1.69 0.10
CA MET A 47 7.92 0.37 -0.41
C MET A 47 6.46 0.29 -0.87
N ALA A 48 5.55 1.12 -0.33
CA ALA A 48 4.17 1.19 -0.79
C ALA A 48 4.11 1.76 -2.21
N GLU A 49 4.83 2.86 -2.46
CA GLU A 49 4.99 3.42 -3.80
C GLU A 49 5.65 2.42 -4.75
N MET A 50 6.71 1.73 -4.30
CA MET A 50 7.39 0.74 -5.13
C MET A 50 6.52 -0.47 -5.48
N ALA A 51 5.60 -0.85 -4.60
CA ALA A 51 4.63 -1.92 -4.83
C ALA A 51 3.33 -1.45 -5.48
N ILE A 52 3.15 -0.13 -5.67
CA ILE A 52 1.91 0.50 -6.18
C ILE A 52 0.71 0.12 -5.30
N THR A 53 0.92 0.09 -3.98
CA THR A 53 -0.13 -0.11 -2.98
C THR A 53 -0.48 1.22 -2.31
N SER A 54 -1.64 1.31 -1.68
CA SER A 54 -2.03 2.55 -1.01
C SER A 54 -1.26 2.77 0.29
N ASP A 55 -0.87 1.67 0.94
CA ASP A 55 -0.05 1.66 2.15
C ASP A 55 0.75 0.34 2.19
N LEU A 56 1.73 0.25 3.10
CA LEU A 56 2.54 -0.93 3.36
C LEU A 56 3.12 -0.87 4.76
N VAL A 57 3.07 -1.98 5.49
CA VAL A 57 3.61 -2.09 6.84
C VAL A 57 4.82 -3.01 6.85
N ILE A 58 5.92 -2.56 7.46
CA ILE A 58 7.04 -3.43 7.83
C ILE A 58 6.81 -3.94 9.25
N ALA A 59 6.85 -5.26 9.40
CA ALA A 59 6.70 -5.95 10.67
C ALA A 59 7.93 -6.82 10.97
N HIS A 60 8.10 -7.18 12.24
CA HIS A 60 9.23 -7.99 12.70
C HIS A 60 8.72 -9.20 13.49
N GLY A 61 9.51 -10.27 13.50
CA GLY A 61 9.22 -11.49 14.26
C GLY A 61 8.69 -12.62 13.39
N GLU A 62 7.83 -13.45 13.95
CA GLU A 62 7.30 -14.60 13.23
C GLU A 62 6.26 -14.17 12.20
N ALA A 63 6.39 -14.69 10.97
CA ALA A 63 5.44 -14.40 9.91
C ALA A 63 4.06 -14.98 10.27
N PRO A 64 2.96 -14.22 10.06
CA PRO A 64 1.62 -14.75 10.33
C PRO A 64 1.32 -16.00 9.50
N ALA A 65 0.44 -16.86 10.02
CA ALA A 65 -0.04 -18.03 9.28
C ALA A 65 -0.66 -17.62 7.94
N GLY A 66 -0.26 -18.29 6.86
CA GLY A 66 -0.72 -17.98 5.51
C GLY A 66 0.06 -16.86 4.81
N ALA A 67 1.14 -16.35 5.40
CA ALA A 67 2.03 -15.41 4.73
C ALA A 67 2.66 -16.05 3.48
N PHE A 68 2.66 -15.30 2.39
CA PHE A 68 3.33 -15.66 1.15
C PHE A 68 4.83 -15.41 1.27
N ALA A 69 5.63 -16.38 0.84
CA ALA A 69 7.08 -16.27 0.75
C ALA A 69 7.58 -16.91 -0.55
N ILE A 70 8.79 -16.52 -0.97
CA ILE A 70 9.48 -17.11 -2.13
C ILE A 70 10.78 -17.74 -1.61
N ASP A 71 11.04 -19.00 -1.94
CA ASP A 71 12.23 -19.73 -1.47
C ASP A 71 13.55 -19.02 -1.83
N ASP A 72 13.60 -18.37 -3.00
CA ASP A 72 14.76 -17.58 -3.47
C ASP A 72 14.97 -16.27 -2.69
N VAL A 73 13.99 -15.81 -1.89
CA VAL A 73 14.09 -14.61 -1.03
C VAL A 73 13.76 -15.00 0.40
N ARG A 74 14.70 -15.71 1.02
CA ARG A 74 14.57 -16.10 2.44
C ARG A 74 14.51 -14.85 3.33
N GLY A 75 13.78 -14.98 4.44
CA GLY A 75 13.66 -13.91 5.43
C GLY A 75 12.64 -12.83 5.08
N VAL A 76 11.83 -12.99 4.03
CA VAL A 76 10.72 -12.09 3.71
C VAL A 76 9.44 -12.89 3.56
N ALA A 77 8.41 -12.47 4.29
CA ALA A 77 7.07 -13.03 4.19
C ALA A 77 6.04 -11.90 4.13
N VAL A 78 4.95 -12.11 3.37
CA VAL A 78 3.96 -11.04 3.12
C VAL A 78 2.55 -11.58 3.31
N VAL A 79 1.77 -10.87 4.13
CA VAL A 79 0.30 -11.00 4.17
C VAL A 79 -0.30 -9.81 3.47
N VAL A 80 -1.38 -10.02 2.70
CA VAL A 80 -2.11 -8.94 2.06
C VAL A 80 -3.41 -8.71 2.82
N GLU A 81 -3.57 -7.51 3.37
CA GLU A 81 -4.82 -7.06 3.96
C GLU A 81 -5.52 -6.07 3.02
N LYS A 82 -6.86 -5.96 3.11
CA LYS A 82 -7.59 -4.95 2.34
C LYS A 82 -7.54 -3.61 3.05
N ALA A 83 -7.35 -2.55 2.29
CA ALA A 83 -7.31 -1.19 2.80
C ALA A 83 -8.62 -0.80 3.53
N GLU A 84 -9.77 -1.25 3.01
CA GLU A 84 -11.09 -1.03 3.63
C GLU A 84 -11.20 -1.70 5.01
N ASP A 85 -10.63 -2.90 5.18
CA ASP A 85 -10.63 -3.60 6.47
C ASP A 85 -9.79 -2.86 7.53
N ARG A 86 -8.88 -1.99 7.08
CA ARG A 86 -8.10 -1.07 7.93
C ARG A 86 -8.78 0.29 8.14
N GLY A 87 -10.01 0.47 7.66
CA GLY A 87 -10.75 1.72 7.77
C GLY A 87 -10.26 2.82 6.82
N LEU A 88 -9.48 2.48 5.79
CA LEU A 88 -9.07 3.43 4.77
C LEU A 88 -10.19 3.57 3.73
N LEU A 89 -10.31 4.78 3.19
CA LEU A 89 -11.33 5.13 2.20
C LEU A 89 -10.69 5.46 0.86
N LYS A 90 -11.35 5.08 -0.23
CA LYS A 90 -10.88 5.34 -1.59
C LYS A 90 -11.04 6.81 -1.94
N CYS A 91 -9.94 7.47 -2.30
CA CYS A 91 -9.96 8.79 -2.90
C CYS A 91 -10.51 8.71 -4.34
N ALA A 92 -11.53 9.52 -4.65
CA ALA A 92 -12.17 9.53 -5.96
C ALA A 92 -11.25 9.96 -7.12
N ARG A 93 -10.19 10.74 -6.83
CA ARG A 93 -9.29 11.30 -7.83
C ARG A 93 -8.07 10.41 -8.12
N SER A 94 -7.30 10.04 -7.09
CA SER A 94 -6.08 9.22 -7.26
C SER A 94 -6.32 7.72 -7.12
N TRP A 95 -7.50 7.30 -6.65
CA TRP A 95 -7.85 5.92 -6.31
C TRP A 95 -7.02 5.27 -5.20
N ARG A 96 -6.14 6.03 -4.55
CA ARG A 96 -5.45 5.60 -3.33
C ARG A 96 -6.45 5.51 -2.19
N TYR A 97 -6.23 4.56 -1.29
CA TYR A 97 -6.96 4.42 -0.05
C TYR A 97 -6.21 5.12 1.08
N THR A 98 -6.84 6.08 1.75
CA THR A 98 -6.20 6.85 2.82
C THR A 98 -7.19 7.12 3.96
N ALA A 99 -6.67 7.47 5.14
CA ALA A 99 -7.47 7.71 6.34
C ALA A 99 -8.10 9.12 6.38
N ASP A 100 -7.68 10.01 5.48
CA ASP A 100 -8.02 11.43 5.45
C ASP A 100 -9.06 11.80 4.37
N VAL A 101 -9.57 10.83 3.61
CA VAL A 101 -10.69 11.09 2.69
C VAL A 101 -11.91 11.56 3.50
N GLY A 102 -12.53 12.66 3.08
CA GLY A 102 -13.67 13.26 3.77
C GLY A 102 -13.33 14.33 4.80
N GLN A 103 -12.05 14.63 5.02
CA GLN A 103 -11.63 15.69 5.94
C GLN A 103 -11.72 17.10 5.34
N ASP A 104 -11.65 17.22 4.01
CA ASP A 104 -11.88 18.50 3.33
C ASP A 104 -13.39 18.70 3.09
N PRO A 105 -14.01 19.77 3.64
CA PRO A 105 -15.45 19.98 3.52
C PRO A 105 -15.89 20.39 2.11
N GLU A 106 -14.99 20.92 1.29
CA GLU A 106 -15.29 21.33 -0.07
C GLU A 106 -15.12 20.18 -1.07
N PHE A 107 -14.12 19.32 -0.84
CA PHE A 107 -13.85 18.11 -1.63
C PHE A 107 -13.90 16.84 -0.76
N PRO A 108 -15.10 16.44 -0.30
CA PRO A 108 -15.26 15.37 0.70
C PRO A 108 -15.00 13.95 0.17
N ASP A 109 -14.85 13.78 -1.14
CA ASP A 109 -14.63 12.49 -1.79
C ASP A 109 -13.14 12.22 -2.10
N VAL A 110 -12.24 13.13 -1.71
CA VAL A 110 -10.80 13.00 -1.95
C VAL A 110 -9.97 13.12 -0.67
N SER A 111 -8.73 12.63 -0.73
CA SER A 111 -7.74 12.79 0.34
C SER A 111 -7.27 14.24 0.45
N ALA A 112 -6.64 14.62 1.57
CA ALA A 112 -6.14 15.99 1.77
C ALA A 112 -5.11 16.39 0.69
N ARG A 113 -4.29 15.44 0.23
CA ARG A 113 -3.36 15.65 -0.89
C ARG A 113 -4.09 16.10 -2.15
N ASP A 114 -5.13 15.36 -2.54
CA ASP A 114 -5.84 15.62 -3.79
C ASP A 114 -6.76 16.84 -3.66
N ALA A 115 -7.31 17.10 -2.47
CA ALA A 115 -8.03 18.32 -2.14
C ALA A 115 -7.15 19.57 -2.28
N ALA A 116 -5.91 19.54 -1.78
CA ALA A 116 -4.98 20.66 -1.93
C ALA A 116 -4.77 21.07 -3.40
N VAL A 117 -4.60 20.07 -4.28
CA VAL A 117 -4.47 20.32 -5.73
C VAL A 117 -5.79 20.84 -6.34
N LEU A 118 -6.95 20.38 -5.86
CA LEU A 118 -8.24 20.91 -6.33
C LEU A 118 -8.40 22.38 -5.91
N HIS A 119 -8.07 22.73 -4.67
CA HIS A 119 -8.07 24.13 -4.22
C HIS A 119 -7.17 25.03 -5.09
N GLU A 120 -5.97 24.58 -5.42
CA GLU A 120 -5.08 25.30 -6.35
C GLU A 120 -5.70 25.49 -7.73
N LEU A 121 -6.28 24.44 -8.32
CA LEU A 121 -6.95 24.53 -9.61
C LEU A 121 -8.15 25.48 -9.58
N LYS A 122 -8.91 25.50 -8.47
CA LYS A 122 -10.05 26.39 -8.27
C LYS A 122 -9.60 27.85 -8.18
N ALA A 123 -8.54 28.12 -7.42
CA ALA A 123 -7.95 29.45 -7.31
C ALA A 123 -7.45 29.99 -8.66
N LEU A 124 -7.02 29.10 -9.56
CA LEU A 124 -6.61 29.42 -10.92
C LEU A 124 -7.79 29.50 -11.92
N GLY A 125 -9.03 29.24 -11.49
CA GLY A 125 -10.21 29.23 -12.37
C GLY A 125 -10.24 28.06 -13.36
N ARG A 126 -9.68 26.91 -12.98
CA ARG A 126 -9.51 25.70 -13.82
C ARG A 126 -10.35 24.51 -13.34
N LEU A 127 -11.31 24.74 -12.47
CA LEU A 127 -12.33 23.79 -12.00
C LEU A 127 -13.72 24.28 -12.34
#